data_AF-A0A820FFN5-F1
#
_entry.id   AF-A0A820FFN5-F1
#
_cell.length_a   1.000
_cell.length_b   1.000
_cell.length_c   1.000
_cell.angle_alpha   90.00
_cell.angle_beta   90.00
_cell.angle_gamma   90.00
#
_symmetry.space_group_name_H-M   'P 1'
#
loop_
_entity.id
_entity.type
_entity.pdbx_description
1 polymer ?
#
loop_
_entity_poly.entity_id
_entity_poly.type
_entity_poly.pdbx_seq_one_letter_code
_entity_poly.pdbx_strand_id
1 'polypeptide(L)'
;ASKTRQHALGPVYIDIPTTIEKLKPVPISSTTPRSPTSIRIGLLSASDHPSDWSSVPSFHLITYDLPQLYTQLAPLIATARSNCDFVIFSIHWGPNYQWIPDSKIQELGRWMINEGVDLIHGHSSHHIQGVEIVKRQNQTYGLIIFGCGDFLDDYAIDKQYRNDLSALFRLNLSISSSNLDNKKSIHLHSLSIFPVRCSNFQVNRLEKEDTDWIWIQQKLVQLSKIDNKTWTIGEDNNIVLDINS
;
A
#
# COMPACT_ATOMS: atom_id res chain seq x y z
N ALA A 1 0.29 -10.41 38.16
CA ALA A 1 0.78 -9.15 37.60
C ALA A 1 0.34 -9.06 36.14
N SER A 2 -0.84 -8.48 35.93
CA SER A 2 -1.51 -8.29 34.64
C SER A 2 -0.86 -7.12 33.88
N LYS A 3 0.19 -7.42 33.12
CA LYS A 3 0.40 -6.70 31.86
C LYS A 3 -0.34 -7.49 30.80
N THR A 4 -1.61 -7.14 30.61
CA THR A 4 -2.50 -7.70 29.60
C THR A 4 -1.80 -7.66 28.23
N ARG A 5 -2.10 -8.65 27.39
CA ARG A 5 -1.64 -8.84 25.99
C ARG A 5 -1.88 -7.63 25.04
N GLN A 6 -2.29 -6.47 25.57
CA GLN A 6 -2.68 -5.25 24.87
C GLN A 6 -1.54 -4.23 24.65
N HIS A 7 -0.32 -4.47 25.14
CA HIS A 7 0.85 -3.67 24.73
C HIS A 7 1.54 -4.21 23.47
N ALA A 8 0.92 -5.18 22.79
CA ALA A 8 1.48 -5.84 21.62
C ALA A 8 1.07 -5.10 20.33
N LEU A 9 1.82 -4.01 20.09
CA LEU A 9 2.10 -3.30 18.84
C LEU A 9 0.89 -2.80 18.00
N GLY A 10 0.43 -1.59 18.34
CA GLY A 10 -0.32 -0.74 17.42
C GLY A 10 0.53 -0.18 16.27
N PRO A 11 0.07 0.88 15.57
CA PRO A 11 0.77 1.44 14.42
C PRO A 11 2.22 1.83 14.73
N VAL A 12 3.14 1.56 13.80
CA VAL A 12 4.51 2.07 13.85
C VAL A 12 4.55 3.44 13.18
N TYR A 13 5.29 4.39 13.75
CA TYR A 13 5.41 5.72 13.19
C TYR A 13 6.83 5.99 12.70
N ILE A 14 6.92 6.61 11.51
CA ILE A 14 8.18 7.04 10.89
C ILE A 14 8.02 8.51 10.51
N ASP A 15 8.96 9.34 10.95
CA ASP A 15 9.08 10.71 10.46
C ASP A 15 10.02 10.75 9.25
N ILE A 16 9.52 11.27 8.13
CA ILE A 16 10.28 11.49 6.88
C ILE A 16 10.46 12.98 6.69
N PRO A 17 11.71 13.49 6.65
CA PRO A 17 11.96 14.91 6.37
C PRO A 17 11.38 15.34 5.03
N THR A 18 10.81 16.54 4.97
CA THR A 18 10.27 17.11 3.72
C THR A 18 11.36 17.64 2.78
N THR A 19 12.64 17.56 3.19
CA THR A 19 13.81 17.93 2.38
C THR A 19 14.76 16.74 2.23
N ILE A 20 15.26 16.55 1.00
CA ILE A 20 16.00 15.35 0.56
C ILE A 20 17.37 15.20 1.25
N GLU A 21 17.95 16.28 1.77
CA GLU A 21 19.33 16.30 2.32
C GLU A 21 19.55 15.42 3.56
N LYS A 22 18.49 14.86 4.17
CA LYS A 22 18.58 13.99 5.36
C LYS A 22 17.61 12.80 5.31
N LEU A 23 17.71 11.93 4.31
CA LEU A 23 16.96 10.67 4.26
C LEU A 23 17.53 9.63 5.24
N LYS A 24 17.31 9.84 6.54
CA LYS A 24 17.39 8.76 7.54
C LYS A 24 16.03 8.67 8.25
N PRO A 25 15.16 7.71 7.89
CA PRO A 25 13.93 7.49 8.63
C PRO A 25 14.27 7.13 10.08
N VAL A 26 13.59 7.75 11.03
CA VAL A 26 13.77 7.50 12.46
C VAL A 26 12.46 6.89 12.99
N PRO A 27 12.47 5.63 13.46
CA PRO A 27 11.32 5.07 14.18
C PRO A 27 11.05 5.88 15.44
N ILE A 28 9.78 6.21 15.68
CA ILE A 28 9.37 7.08 16.79
C ILE A 28 8.17 6.51 17.55
N SER A 29 8.02 6.94 18.81
CA SER A 29 6.85 6.67 19.63
C SER A 29 5.65 7.50 19.15
N SER A 30 4.43 7.02 19.40
CA SER A 30 3.19 7.80 19.18
C SER A 30 3.16 9.11 19.96
N THR A 31 3.89 9.18 21.08
CA THR A 31 3.98 10.37 21.95
C THR A 31 5.01 11.40 21.45
N THR A 32 5.79 11.09 20.42
CA THR A 32 6.77 12.05 19.87
C THR A 32 6.03 13.25 19.28
N PRO A 33 6.37 14.50 19.61
CA PRO A 33 5.73 15.68 19.01
C PRO A 33 5.87 15.69 17.48
N ARG A 34 4.87 16.22 16.78
CA ARG A 34 4.94 16.38 15.31
C ARG A 34 5.98 17.45 14.96
N SER A 35 6.88 17.14 14.04
CA SER A 35 7.86 18.11 13.53
C SER A 35 7.25 18.95 12.39
N PRO A 36 7.53 20.26 12.34
CA PRO A 36 7.10 21.10 11.24
C PRO A 36 7.80 20.73 9.91
N THR A 37 8.98 20.11 9.96
CA THR A 37 9.84 19.81 8.79
C THR A 37 9.81 18.34 8.36
N SER A 38 8.91 17.54 8.91
CA SER A 38 8.73 16.14 8.49
C SER A 38 7.26 15.80 8.28
N ILE A 39 7.02 14.79 7.47
CA ILE A 39 5.76 14.06 7.41
C ILE A 39 5.85 12.88 8.37
N ARG A 40 4.79 12.63 9.11
CA ARG A 40 4.64 11.40 9.88
C ARG A 40 3.82 10.37 9.11
N ILE A 41 4.39 9.20 8.89
CA ILE A 41 3.69 8.04 8.35
C ILE A 41 3.37 7.07 9.48
N GLY A 42 2.10 6.66 9.57
CA GLY A 42 1.66 5.53 10.40
C GLY A 42 1.58 4.27 9.56
N LEU A 43 2.22 3.19 10.01
CA LEU A 43 2.26 1.90 9.35
C LEU A 43 1.53 0.85 10.19
N LEU A 44 0.58 0.18 9.57
CA LEU A 44 -0.12 -0.99 10.08
C LEU A 44 0.24 -2.20 9.23
N SER A 45 0.21 -3.40 9.82
CA SER A 45 0.42 -4.64 9.09
C SER A 45 -0.43 -5.78 9.59
N ALA A 46 -0.96 -6.60 8.68
CA ALA A 46 -1.72 -7.79 9.01
C ALA A 46 -1.56 -8.91 7.96
N SER A 47 -1.93 -10.13 8.34
CA SER A 47 -1.86 -11.31 7.47
C SER A 47 -3.07 -12.21 7.68
N ASP A 48 -3.57 -12.86 6.64
CA ASP A 48 -4.63 -13.88 6.74
C ASP A 48 -4.09 -15.30 7.03
N HIS A 49 -2.76 -15.50 6.99
CA HIS A 49 -2.09 -16.75 7.33
C HIS A 49 -0.60 -16.57 7.72
N PRO A 50 0.04 -17.54 8.40
CA PRO A 50 -0.54 -18.75 8.98
C PRO A 50 -1.35 -18.46 10.26
N SER A 51 -2.43 -19.20 10.48
CA SER A 51 -3.28 -19.05 11.68
C SER A 51 -2.61 -19.51 12.97
N ASP A 52 -1.58 -20.36 12.88
CA ASP A 52 -0.78 -20.82 14.03
C ASP A 52 -0.11 -19.66 14.78
N TRP A 53 0.12 -18.55 14.07
CA TRP A 53 0.74 -17.35 14.64
C TRP A 53 -0.29 -16.41 15.27
N SER A 54 -1.58 -16.75 15.28
CA SER A 54 -2.63 -15.96 15.94
C SER A 54 -2.38 -15.73 17.44
N SER A 55 -1.62 -16.64 18.07
CA SER A 55 -1.22 -16.51 19.47
C SER A 55 0.00 -15.62 19.69
N VAL A 56 0.74 -15.29 18.62
CA VAL A 56 1.91 -14.42 18.64
C VAL A 56 1.40 -12.98 18.81
N PRO A 57 1.75 -12.28 19.90
CA PRO A 57 1.16 -10.98 20.19
C PRO A 57 1.38 -9.92 19.10
N SER A 58 2.48 -10.01 18.35
CA SER A 58 2.83 -9.08 17.27
C SER A 58 2.27 -9.44 15.90
N PHE A 59 1.45 -10.49 15.81
CA PHE A 59 0.88 -10.97 14.56
C PHE A 59 -0.61 -10.62 14.49
N HIS A 60 -0.97 -9.72 13.59
CA HIS A 60 -2.37 -9.37 13.33
C HIS A 60 -2.94 -10.36 12.32
N LEU A 61 -3.53 -11.44 12.82
CA LEU A 61 -4.30 -12.36 11.99
C LEU A 61 -5.61 -11.67 11.58
N ILE A 62 -5.90 -11.62 10.28
CA ILE A 62 -7.22 -11.25 9.75
C ILE A 62 -7.98 -12.49 9.31
N THR A 63 -9.29 -12.38 9.29
CA THR A 63 -10.18 -13.39 8.68
C THR A 63 -11.21 -12.67 7.82
N TYR A 64 -11.88 -13.41 6.94
CA TYR A 64 -12.89 -12.82 6.05
C TYR A 64 -14.32 -12.87 6.61
N ASP A 65 -14.47 -12.92 7.94
CA ASP A 65 -15.67 -12.50 8.66
C ASP A 65 -15.62 -10.98 8.82
N LEU A 66 -16.16 -10.27 7.82
CA LEU A 66 -16.00 -8.82 7.69
C LEU A 66 -16.57 -8.03 8.89
N PRO A 67 -17.78 -8.31 9.41
CA PRO A 67 -18.28 -7.62 10.61
C PRO A 67 -17.34 -7.72 11.82
N GLN A 68 -16.79 -8.92 12.07
CA GLN A 68 -15.84 -9.10 13.16
C GLN A 68 -14.53 -8.38 12.88
N LEU A 69 -14.02 -8.50 11.65
CA LEU A 69 -12.76 -7.87 11.24
C LEU A 69 -12.85 -6.34 11.31
N TYR A 70 -13.97 -5.74 10.91
CA TYR A 70 -14.19 -4.31 11.00
C TYR A 70 -14.10 -3.82 12.45
N THR A 71 -14.73 -4.55 13.37
CA THR A 71 -14.66 -4.26 14.82
C THR A 71 -13.23 -4.34 15.36
N GLN A 72 -12.42 -5.26 14.83
CA GLN A 72 -11.02 -5.42 15.22
C GLN A 72 -10.11 -4.31 14.66
N LEU A 73 -10.27 -3.95 13.39
CA LEU A 73 -9.37 -3.03 12.69
C LEU A 73 -9.70 -1.55 12.91
N ALA A 74 -10.97 -1.20 13.10
CA ALA A 74 -11.40 0.19 13.28
C ALA A 74 -10.61 0.95 14.37
N PRO A 75 -10.46 0.44 15.61
CA PRO A 75 -9.69 1.15 16.64
C PRO A 75 -8.19 1.30 16.29
N LEU A 76 -7.61 0.35 15.56
CA LEU A 76 -6.21 0.42 15.13
C LEU A 76 -6.00 1.50 14.07
N ILE A 77 -6.90 1.55 13.07
CA ILE A 77 -6.88 2.56 12.01
C ILE A 77 -7.14 3.95 12.59
N ALA A 78 -8.12 4.09 13.49
CA ALA A 78 -8.41 5.36 14.17
C ALA A 78 -7.18 5.86 14.96
N THR A 79 -6.51 4.97 15.68
CA THR A 79 -5.27 5.28 16.43
C THR A 79 -4.12 5.67 15.50
N ALA A 80 -3.96 5.02 14.35
CA ALA A 80 -2.96 5.42 13.36
C ALA A 80 -3.24 6.85 12.89
N ARG A 81 -4.46 7.08 12.40
CA ARG A 81 -4.91 8.34 11.79
C ARG A 81 -4.82 9.54 12.72
N SER A 82 -5.11 9.38 14.01
CA SER A 82 -4.99 10.47 14.98
C SER A 82 -3.53 10.93 15.17
N ASN A 83 -2.57 10.03 14.99
CA ASN A 83 -1.17 10.23 15.37
C ASN A 83 -0.23 10.50 14.19
N CYS A 84 -0.67 10.39 12.94
CA CYS A 84 0.15 10.62 11.76
C CYS A 84 -0.48 11.60 10.75
N ASP A 85 0.24 11.87 9.65
CA ASP A 85 -0.24 12.63 8.50
C ASP A 85 -0.71 11.69 7.37
N PHE A 86 -0.05 10.54 7.19
CA PHE A 86 -0.36 9.52 6.17
C PHE A 86 -0.43 8.11 6.78
N VAL A 87 -1.42 7.29 6.43
CA VAL A 87 -1.57 5.90 6.94
C VAL A 87 -1.34 4.90 5.81
N ILE A 88 -0.38 4.01 6.01
CA ILE A 88 -0.12 2.84 5.16
C ILE A 88 -0.57 1.59 5.90
N PHE A 89 -1.31 0.72 5.21
CA PHE A 89 -1.64 -0.62 5.68
C PHE A 89 -0.99 -1.64 4.74
N SER A 90 0.02 -2.36 5.23
CA SER A 90 0.64 -3.48 4.50
C SER A 90 -0.10 -4.77 4.83
N ILE A 91 -0.61 -5.48 3.84
CA ILE A 91 -1.48 -6.62 4.08
C ILE A 91 -1.09 -7.81 3.22
N HIS A 92 -0.82 -8.91 3.89
CA HIS A 92 -0.63 -10.21 3.26
C HIS A 92 -2.02 -10.87 3.18
N TRP A 93 -2.55 -11.04 1.97
CA TRP A 93 -3.94 -11.47 1.82
C TRP A 93 -4.22 -12.24 0.54
N GLY A 94 -5.26 -13.06 0.61
CA GLY A 94 -5.78 -13.79 -0.51
C GLY A 94 -4.87 -14.93 -0.95
N PRO A 95 -5.36 -15.74 -1.89
CA PRO A 95 -4.57 -16.84 -2.42
C PRO A 95 -3.46 -16.33 -3.35
N ASN A 96 -2.37 -17.08 -3.38
CA ASN A 96 -1.35 -16.93 -4.41
C ASN A 96 -1.98 -17.19 -5.79
N TYR A 97 -1.48 -16.53 -6.83
CA TYR A 97 -1.85 -16.82 -8.21
C TYR A 97 -3.36 -16.67 -8.48
N GLN A 98 -3.88 -15.47 -8.23
CA GLN A 98 -5.25 -15.10 -8.58
C GLN A 98 -5.28 -13.70 -9.20
N TRP A 99 -5.82 -13.56 -10.41
CA TRP A 99 -5.80 -12.28 -11.13
C TRP A 99 -6.68 -11.19 -10.50
N ILE A 100 -7.88 -11.57 -10.05
CA ILE A 100 -8.86 -10.66 -9.48
C ILE A 100 -9.10 -11.09 -8.03
N PRO A 101 -8.78 -10.26 -7.03
CA PRO A 101 -9.02 -10.59 -5.63
C PRO A 101 -10.49 -10.93 -5.37
N ASP A 102 -10.75 -11.78 -4.39
CA ASP A 102 -12.12 -12.10 -3.95
C ASP A 102 -12.90 -10.83 -3.59
N SER A 103 -14.22 -10.86 -3.74
CA SER A 103 -15.08 -9.70 -3.45
C SER A 103 -14.91 -9.20 -2.01
N LYS A 104 -14.67 -10.09 -1.05
CA LYS A 104 -14.42 -9.72 0.35
C LYS A 104 -13.11 -8.97 0.54
N ILE A 105 -12.06 -9.30 -0.22
CA ILE A 105 -10.79 -8.56 -0.19
C ILE A 105 -10.98 -7.15 -0.75
N GLN A 106 -11.72 -7.03 -1.85
CA GLN A 106 -12.05 -5.73 -2.45
C GLN A 106 -12.91 -4.88 -1.52
N GLU A 107 -13.90 -5.48 -0.85
CA GLU A 107 -14.75 -4.82 0.14
C GLU A 107 -13.94 -4.34 1.34
N LEU A 108 -13.11 -5.23 1.92
CA LEU A 108 -12.22 -4.91 3.03
C LEU A 108 -11.30 -3.74 2.68
N GLY A 109 -10.69 -3.75 1.50
CA GLY A 109 -9.81 -2.68 1.05
C GLY A 109 -10.53 -1.33 0.97
N ARG A 110 -11.70 -1.27 0.33
CA ARG A 110 -12.52 -0.04 0.25
C ARG A 110 -12.95 0.44 1.63
N TRP A 111 -13.36 -0.46 2.51
CA TRP A 111 -13.74 -0.14 3.88
C TRP A 111 -12.56 0.48 4.63
N MET A 112 -11.37 -0.12 4.59
CA MET A 112 -10.17 0.43 5.25
C MET A 112 -9.79 1.82 4.73
N ILE A 113 -9.91 2.08 3.41
CA ILE A 113 -9.71 3.43 2.87
C ILE A 113 -10.72 4.42 3.48
N ASN A 114 -11.99 4.05 3.57
CA ASN A 114 -13.03 4.90 4.17
C ASN A 114 -12.81 5.13 5.68
N GLU A 115 -12.26 4.16 6.40
CA GLU A 115 -11.91 4.30 7.83
C GLU A 115 -10.68 5.18 8.09
N GLY A 116 -9.93 5.53 7.05
CA GLY A 116 -8.78 6.41 7.19
C GLY A 116 -7.43 5.74 6.93
N VAL A 117 -7.35 4.72 6.07
CA VAL A 117 -6.09 4.30 5.43
C VAL A 117 -5.88 5.10 4.14
N ASP A 118 -4.65 5.55 3.83
CA ASP A 118 -4.35 6.26 2.58
C ASP A 118 -3.83 5.34 1.48
N LEU A 119 -2.99 4.39 1.86
CA LEU A 119 -2.41 3.38 0.96
C LEU A 119 -2.61 2.00 1.57
N ILE A 120 -3.19 1.10 0.79
CA ILE A 120 -3.11 -0.33 1.05
C ILE A 120 -2.04 -0.92 0.15
N HIS A 121 -1.02 -1.50 0.79
CA HIS A 121 0.06 -2.24 0.16
C HIS A 121 -0.25 -3.73 0.28
N GLY A 122 -0.96 -4.29 -0.71
CA GLY A 122 -1.31 -5.70 -0.77
C GLY A 122 -0.20 -6.54 -1.39
N HIS A 123 0.02 -7.73 -0.83
CA HIS A 123 1.01 -8.70 -1.28
C HIS A 123 0.57 -10.14 -0.99
N SER A 124 1.40 -11.11 -1.39
CA SER A 124 1.13 -12.58 -1.44
C SER A 124 0.61 -13.12 -2.77
N SER A 125 0.14 -12.27 -3.69
CA SER A 125 -0.30 -12.76 -5.01
C SER A 125 0.83 -13.40 -5.83
N HIS A 126 2.09 -13.05 -5.55
CA HIS A 126 3.30 -13.39 -6.32
C HIS A 126 3.28 -12.89 -7.78
N HIS A 127 2.32 -12.07 -8.15
CA HIS A 127 2.27 -11.39 -9.44
C HIS A 127 1.53 -10.07 -9.29
N ILE A 128 1.69 -9.17 -10.25
CA ILE A 128 0.96 -7.91 -10.26
C ILE A 128 -0.55 -8.15 -10.32
N GLN A 129 -1.29 -7.46 -9.46
CA GLN A 129 -2.75 -7.31 -9.57
C GLN A 129 -3.10 -5.85 -9.88
N GLY A 130 -4.37 -5.60 -10.14
CA GLY A 130 -4.87 -4.25 -10.40
C GLY A 130 -4.71 -3.32 -9.19
N VAL A 131 -4.82 -2.02 -9.46
CA VAL A 131 -4.96 -0.99 -8.43
C VAL A 131 -6.39 -0.46 -8.38
N GLU A 132 -6.81 0.06 -7.24
CA GLU A 132 -8.10 0.71 -7.10
C GLU A 132 -7.96 2.09 -6.45
N ILE A 133 -8.55 3.10 -7.08
CA ILE A 133 -8.69 4.45 -6.54
C ILE A 133 -10.06 4.55 -5.87
N VAL A 134 -10.06 4.85 -4.58
CA VAL A 134 -11.28 4.97 -3.78
C VAL A 134 -11.48 6.43 -3.39
N LYS A 135 -12.55 7.03 -3.88
CA LYS A 135 -12.98 8.36 -3.49
C LYS A 135 -13.66 8.33 -2.11
N ARG A 136 -13.18 9.15 -1.19
CA ARG A 136 -13.74 9.28 0.17
C ARG A 136 -14.81 10.36 0.23
N GLN A 137 -15.54 10.36 1.34
CA GLN A 137 -16.58 11.36 1.63
C GLN A 137 -16.03 12.80 1.62
N ASN A 138 -14.82 13.01 2.14
CA ASN A 138 -14.14 14.31 2.19
C ASN A 138 -13.51 14.74 0.84
N GLN A 139 -13.88 14.10 -0.28
CA GLN A 139 -13.38 14.38 -1.63
C GLN A 139 -11.87 14.15 -1.83
N THR A 140 -11.22 13.42 -0.92
CA THR A 140 -9.85 12.91 -1.12
C THR A 140 -9.88 11.48 -1.66
N TYR A 141 -8.74 11.01 -2.18
CA TYR A 141 -8.59 9.66 -2.72
C TYR A 141 -7.67 8.82 -1.84
N GLY A 142 -7.98 7.54 -1.69
CA GLY A 142 -7.05 6.52 -1.23
C GLY A 142 -6.71 5.55 -2.35
N LEU A 143 -5.56 4.88 -2.23
CA LEU A 143 -5.04 3.93 -3.20
C LEU A 143 -4.97 2.54 -2.60
N ILE A 144 -5.48 1.57 -3.34
CA ILE A 144 -5.33 0.14 -3.06
C ILE A 144 -4.42 -0.45 -4.15
N ILE A 145 -3.31 -1.04 -3.76
CA ILE A 145 -2.55 -1.95 -4.62
C ILE A 145 -2.89 -3.36 -4.12
N PHE A 146 -3.63 -4.15 -4.89
CA PHE A 146 -4.10 -5.45 -4.40
C PHE A 146 -2.95 -6.47 -4.26
N GLY A 147 -2.00 -6.42 -5.19
CA GLY A 147 -0.83 -7.29 -5.22
C GLY A 147 0.29 -6.62 -5.99
N CYS A 148 1.39 -6.27 -5.31
CA CYS A 148 2.55 -5.63 -5.93
C CYS A 148 3.37 -6.54 -6.85
N GLY A 149 3.17 -7.86 -6.75
CA GLY A 149 4.08 -8.84 -7.34
C GLY A 149 5.41 -8.92 -6.58
N ASP A 150 6.32 -9.72 -7.11
CA ASP A 150 7.60 -10.00 -6.48
C ASP A 150 8.66 -9.00 -6.94
N PHE A 151 9.39 -8.36 -6.02
CA PHE A 151 10.41 -7.36 -6.39
C PHE A 151 11.80 -7.96 -6.57
N LEU A 152 12.15 -8.98 -5.78
CA LEU A 152 13.34 -9.80 -5.93
C LEU A 152 12.96 -11.19 -5.43
N ASP A 153 13.08 -12.19 -6.30
CA ASP A 153 12.54 -13.51 -6.03
C ASP A 153 13.34 -14.61 -6.74
N ASP A 154 13.39 -15.77 -6.10
CA ASP A 154 14.01 -17.01 -6.57
C ASP A 154 12.99 -18.13 -6.84
N TYR A 155 11.70 -17.82 -6.83
CA TYR A 155 10.63 -18.77 -7.08
C TYR A 155 10.62 -19.32 -8.52
N ALA A 156 10.04 -20.51 -8.67
CA ALA A 156 9.82 -21.09 -9.99
C ALA A 156 8.87 -20.20 -10.81
N ILE A 157 9.19 -19.96 -12.08
CA ILE A 157 8.33 -19.14 -12.94
C ILE A 157 7.04 -19.90 -13.25
N ASP A 158 5.92 -19.36 -12.79
CA ASP A 158 4.60 -19.71 -13.28
C ASP A 158 4.31 -18.91 -14.55
N LYS A 159 4.34 -19.60 -15.69
CA LYS A 159 4.14 -18.98 -17.01
C LYS A 159 2.75 -18.38 -17.20
N GLN A 160 1.73 -18.88 -16.50
CA GLN A 160 0.39 -18.34 -16.58
C GLN A 160 0.34 -16.98 -15.89
N TYR A 161 0.95 -16.86 -14.71
CA TYR A 161 0.90 -15.65 -13.89
C TYR A 161 2.05 -14.67 -14.15
N ARG A 162 3.09 -15.11 -14.84
CA ARG A 162 4.28 -14.32 -15.16
C ARG A 162 4.83 -13.65 -13.89
N ASN A 163 5.07 -14.42 -12.82
CA ASN A 163 5.66 -13.91 -11.58
C ASN A 163 7.10 -13.39 -11.77
N ASP A 164 7.71 -13.67 -12.93
CA ASP A 164 8.93 -13.00 -13.38
C ASP A 164 8.72 -11.52 -13.74
N LEU A 165 7.48 -11.07 -13.94
CA LEU A 165 7.11 -9.70 -14.28
C LEU A 165 6.47 -8.99 -13.09
N SER A 166 7.03 -7.83 -12.75
CA SER A 166 6.62 -7.05 -11.58
C SER A 166 6.76 -5.56 -11.84
N ALA A 167 6.66 -4.73 -10.80
CA ALA A 167 6.92 -3.31 -10.90
C ALA A 167 7.43 -2.68 -9.61
N LEU A 168 8.17 -1.57 -9.76
CA LEU A 168 8.36 -0.61 -8.69
C LEU A 168 7.19 0.39 -8.69
N PHE A 169 6.55 0.58 -7.54
CA PHE A 169 5.45 1.52 -7.36
C PHE A 169 5.93 2.76 -6.62
N ARG A 170 5.87 3.93 -7.26
CA ARG A 170 6.24 5.23 -6.67
C ARG A 170 5.00 6.12 -6.58
N LEU A 171 4.62 6.47 -5.36
CA LEU A 171 3.56 7.44 -5.11
C LEU A 171 4.15 8.85 -5.17
N ASN A 172 3.52 9.72 -5.95
CA ASN A 172 3.82 11.15 -5.95
C ASN A 172 2.78 11.85 -5.08
N LEU A 173 3.24 12.53 -4.02
CA LEU A 173 2.39 13.12 -3.00
C LEU A 173 2.55 14.64 -3.00
N SER A 174 1.45 15.37 -2.80
CA SER A 174 1.48 16.80 -2.50
C SER A 174 1.20 17.02 -1.01
N ILE A 175 1.87 18.02 -0.45
CA ILE A 175 1.81 18.34 0.98
C ILE A 175 1.28 19.75 1.13
N SER A 176 0.23 19.91 1.91
CA SER A 176 -0.23 21.22 2.36
C SER A 176 -0.21 21.28 3.89
N SER A 177 0.29 22.38 4.43
CA SER A 177 0.36 22.58 5.88
C SER A 177 -0.92 23.26 6.36
N SER A 178 -1.46 22.77 7.48
CA SER A 178 -2.44 23.52 8.25
C SER A 178 -1.75 24.23 9.42
N ASN A 179 -2.22 25.43 9.78
CA ASN A 179 -1.65 26.21 10.90
C ASN A 179 -1.93 25.59 12.28
N LEU A 180 -2.75 24.54 12.35
CA LEU A 180 -3.17 23.88 13.59
C LEU A 180 -2.35 22.59 13.77
N ASP A 181 -1.68 22.46 14.92
CA ASP A 181 -1.01 21.25 15.42
C ASP A 181 0.13 20.66 14.57
N ASN A 182 0.71 21.44 13.65
CA ASN A 182 1.72 20.98 12.68
C ASN A 182 1.27 19.77 11.83
N LYS A 183 -0.05 19.49 11.80
CA LYS A 183 -0.64 18.41 11.02
C LYS A 183 -0.65 18.82 9.56
N LYS A 184 -0.13 17.92 8.71
CA LYS A 184 -0.03 18.13 7.26
C LYS A 184 -1.15 17.35 6.57
N SER A 185 -1.75 17.98 5.58
CA SER A 185 -2.64 17.33 4.64
C SER A 185 -1.80 16.80 3.50
N ILE A 186 -1.94 15.50 3.22
CA ILE A 186 -1.19 14.81 2.18
C ILE A 186 -2.20 14.29 1.16
N HIS A 187 -1.98 14.63 -0.11
CA HIS A 187 -2.83 14.21 -1.19
C HIS A 187 -2.03 13.40 -2.20
N LEU A 188 -2.62 12.29 -2.63
CA LEU A 188 -2.04 11.47 -3.70
C LEU A 188 -2.26 12.18 -5.05
N HIS A 189 -1.16 12.60 -5.67
CA HIS A 189 -1.17 13.32 -6.94
C HIS A 189 -1.17 12.35 -8.12
N SER A 190 -0.28 11.36 -8.10
CA SER A 190 -0.20 10.32 -9.12
C SER A 190 0.51 9.08 -8.61
N LEU A 191 0.31 7.96 -9.31
CA LEU A 191 1.07 6.72 -9.11
C LEU A 191 1.93 6.48 -10.35
N SER A 192 3.25 6.40 -10.16
CA SER A 192 4.21 5.99 -11.17
C SER A 192 4.60 4.53 -10.98
N ILE A 193 4.36 3.70 -11.98
CA ILE A 193 4.67 2.27 -11.99
C ILE A 193 5.79 2.04 -12.99
N PHE A 194 6.90 1.47 -12.53
CA PHE A 194 8.06 1.14 -13.37
C PHE A 194 8.09 -0.37 -13.58
N PRO A 195 7.72 -0.87 -14.76
CA PRO A 195 7.77 -2.29 -15.07
C PRO A 195 9.18 -2.87 -14.93
N VAL A 196 9.27 -4.04 -14.30
CA VAL A 196 10.53 -4.77 -14.11
C VAL A 196 10.36 -6.24 -14.45
N ARG A 197 11.46 -6.89 -14.83
CA ARG A 197 11.59 -8.34 -14.94
C ARG A 197 12.61 -8.84 -13.92
N CYS A 198 12.16 -9.74 -13.06
CA CYS A 198 13.02 -10.52 -12.16
C CYS A 198 13.60 -11.70 -12.96
N SER A 199 14.92 -11.69 -13.18
CA SER A 199 15.62 -12.80 -13.83
C SER A 199 17.05 -12.89 -13.33
N ASN A 200 17.59 -14.11 -13.23
CA ASN A 200 18.95 -14.36 -12.75
C ASN A 200 19.28 -13.65 -11.41
N PHE A 201 18.33 -13.66 -10.47
CA PHE A 201 18.46 -12.98 -9.16
C PHE A 201 18.68 -11.47 -9.27
N GLN A 202 18.21 -10.84 -10.35
CA GLN A 202 18.33 -9.41 -10.61
C GLN A 202 16.99 -8.81 -11.00
N VAL A 203 16.82 -7.53 -10.65
CA VAL A 203 15.67 -6.71 -11.03
C VAL A 203 16.06 -5.87 -12.23
N ASN A 204 15.47 -6.17 -13.38
CA ASN A 204 15.80 -5.51 -14.64
C ASN A 204 14.65 -4.59 -15.00
N ARG A 205 14.90 -3.29 -15.10
CA ARG A 205 13.91 -2.34 -15.59
C ARG A 205 13.60 -2.62 -17.06
N LEU A 206 12.32 -2.57 -17.40
CA LEU A 206 11.86 -2.74 -18.77
C LEU A 206 11.64 -1.37 -19.43
N GLU A 207 11.96 -1.29 -20.72
CA GLU A 207 11.70 -0.12 -21.56
C GLU A 207 10.34 -0.24 -22.26
N LYS A 208 9.74 0.88 -22.68
CA LYS A 208 8.36 0.89 -23.20
C LYS A 208 8.17 0.13 -24.51
N GLU A 209 9.25 -0.09 -25.25
CA GLU A 209 9.26 -0.88 -26.47
C GLU A 209 9.34 -2.40 -26.20
N ASP A 210 9.62 -2.84 -24.96
CA ASP A 210 9.64 -4.26 -24.59
C ASP A 210 8.22 -4.84 -24.58
N THR A 211 8.04 -6.01 -25.17
CA THR A 211 6.75 -6.72 -25.20
C THR A 211 6.22 -7.03 -23.79
N ASP A 212 7.09 -7.30 -22.82
CA ASP A 212 6.69 -7.53 -21.43
C ASP A 212 6.30 -6.23 -20.72
N TRP A 213 6.91 -5.10 -21.06
CA TRP A 213 6.46 -3.80 -20.59
C TRP A 213 5.04 -3.52 -21.07
N ILE A 214 4.78 -3.73 -22.36
CA ILE A 214 3.46 -3.56 -22.98
C ILE A 214 2.44 -4.50 -22.32
N TRP A 215 2.85 -5.74 -22.06
CA TRP A 215 2.00 -6.71 -21.37
C TRP A 215 1.64 -6.24 -19.94
N ILE A 216 2.61 -5.75 -19.16
CA ILE A 216 2.37 -5.22 -17.80
C ILE A 216 1.40 -4.04 -17.87
N GLN A 217 1.61 -3.12 -18.82
CA GLN A 217 0.73 -1.96 -19.02
C GLN A 217 -0.70 -2.38 -19.34
N GLN A 218 -0.90 -3.31 -20.28
CA GLN A 218 -2.22 -3.82 -20.62
C GLN A 218 -2.88 -4.54 -19.45
N LYS A 219 -2.11 -5.31 -18.67
CA LYS A 219 -2.61 -6.00 -17.47
C LYS A 219 -3.07 -5.04 -16.39
N LEU A 220 -2.29 -4.00 -16.12
CA LEU A 220 -2.67 -2.97 -15.15
C LEU A 220 -3.94 -2.25 -15.60
N VAL A 221 -4.05 -1.86 -16.88
CA VAL A 221 -5.27 -1.25 -17.42
C VAL A 221 -6.47 -2.20 -17.30
N GLN A 222 -6.29 -3.48 -17.62
CA GLN A 222 -7.34 -4.49 -17.56
C GLN A 222 -7.86 -4.72 -16.13
N LEU A 223 -6.96 -4.79 -15.14
CA LEU A 223 -7.28 -5.23 -13.78
C LEU A 223 -7.67 -4.08 -12.84
N SER A 224 -7.34 -2.83 -13.18
CA SER A 224 -7.47 -1.70 -12.26
C SER A 224 -8.85 -1.03 -12.31
N LYS A 225 -9.28 -0.49 -11.17
CA LYS A 225 -10.51 0.29 -10.98
C LYS A 225 -10.15 1.72 -10.62
N ILE A 226 -10.13 2.60 -11.62
CA ILE A 226 -9.47 3.91 -11.48
C ILE A 226 -10.42 5.11 -11.41
N ASP A 227 -11.73 4.94 -11.21
CA ASP A 227 -12.69 6.06 -11.02
C ASP A 227 -12.55 7.24 -12.03
N ASN A 228 -12.72 6.96 -13.32
CA ASN A 228 -12.59 7.92 -14.44
C ASN A 228 -11.20 8.58 -14.58
N LYS A 229 -10.19 8.12 -13.86
CA LYS A 229 -8.80 8.57 -14.03
C LYS A 229 -8.19 8.02 -15.32
N THR A 230 -7.03 8.56 -15.66
CA THR A 230 -6.35 8.26 -16.92
C THR A 230 -4.99 7.64 -16.72
N TRP A 231 -4.68 6.67 -17.57
CA TRP A 231 -3.33 6.12 -17.70
C TRP A 231 -2.57 6.89 -18.77
N THR A 232 -1.35 7.30 -18.46
CA THR A 232 -0.42 7.91 -19.40
C THR A 232 0.95 7.22 -19.32
N ILE A 233 1.82 7.55 -20.26
CA ILE A 233 3.21 7.08 -20.27
C ILE A 233 4.08 8.28 -19.89
N GLY A 234 4.82 8.15 -18.80
CA GLY A 234 5.75 9.18 -18.33
C GLY A 234 7.04 9.23 -19.14
N GLU A 235 7.81 10.30 -18.95
CA GLU A 235 9.09 10.52 -19.65
C GLU A 235 10.14 9.45 -19.32
N ASP A 236 10.05 8.88 -18.12
CA ASP A 236 10.93 7.82 -17.63
C ASP A 236 10.46 6.41 -18.07
N ASN A 237 9.72 6.26 -19.17
CA ASN A 237 9.15 4.97 -19.62
C ASN A 237 8.34 4.25 -18.52
N ASN A 238 7.77 5.01 -17.60
CA ASN A 238 6.94 4.50 -16.52
C ASN A 238 5.46 4.68 -16.88
N ILE A 239 4.63 3.79 -16.37
CA ILE A 239 3.18 3.89 -16.50
C ILE A 239 2.71 4.85 -15.40
N VAL A 240 1.93 5.87 -15.75
CA VAL A 240 1.44 6.87 -14.82
C VAL A 240 -0.07 6.79 -14.71
N LEU A 241 -0.57 6.71 -13.50
CA LEU A 241 -1.97 6.95 -13.18
C LEU A 241 -2.09 8.36 -12.58
N ASP A 242 -2.68 9.29 -13.34
CA ASP A 242 -2.97 10.64 -12.86
C ASP A 242 -4.26 10.64 -12.04
N ILE A 243 -4.20 11.17 -10.82
CA ILE A 243 -5.33 11.20 -9.89
C ILE A 243 -5.95 12.60 -9.80
N ASN A 244 -5.25 13.63 -10.28
CA ASN A 244 -5.73 15.00 -10.33
C ASN A 244 -6.54 15.34 -11.59
N SER A 245 -6.46 14.51 -12.64
CA SER A 245 -7.28 14.65 -13.85
C SER A 245 -8.77 14.42 -13.61
#